data_AF-A0A1H8Z3R4-F1
#
_entry.id   AF-A0A1H8Z3R4-F1
#
_cell.length_a   1.000
_cell.length_b   1.000
_cell.length_c   1.000
_cell.angle_alpha   90.00
_cell.angle_beta   90.00
_cell.angle_gamma   90.00
#
_symmetry.space_group_name_H-M   'P 1'
#
loop_
_entity.id
_entity.type
_entity.pdbx_description
1 polymer ?
#
loop_
_entity_poly.entity_id
_entity_poly.type
_entity_poly.pdbx_seq_one_letter_code
_entity_poly.pdbx_strand_id
1 'polypeptide(L)'
;MDIPPLSEVRRLTEKKRDAWWTVLLVDPVATPLVRWTAKWTRVTPNQITWGALLLGLAAAACFARGDWKWLLIGAGLYHLSFILDCMDGKLARLTGKGSEFGGWLDYVFDRVRVLICAVALMGGQYSRTGEVAYVWLALVVVFLDALRYLDALQIFKVRHSMRKKIRARAKASRRAARALMTAEELERDQELEQRERERERKRENDGDEEQGIAFMEDLLRENPTADLDDDPGREGPDTGAGSGEGARPREKKVIDLHVEFKSRFPWCGRFRTFLLRHRIRTHLVSGIEFQMAVFIVGPVLGAIMPVTVAAGSLLMVFELAIIYKLLLSTRDFERTLASYPVPEVPETASGTAPGIPAQPGGPDGESLPSRDGTAVGGR
;
A
#
# COMPACT_ATOMS: atom_id res chain seq x y z
N MET A 1 12.15 -15.40 -27.10
CA MET A 1 11.00 -14.69 -26.51
C MET A 1 10.66 -13.56 -27.44
N ASP A 2 9.48 -13.60 -28.02
CA ASP A 2 8.97 -12.46 -28.77
C ASP A 2 8.57 -11.40 -27.74
N ILE A 3 9.30 -10.29 -27.68
CA ILE A 3 9.08 -9.29 -26.64
C ILE A 3 8.01 -8.32 -27.12
N PRO A 4 6.93 -8.13 -26.33
CA PRO A 4 5.78 -7.38 -26.78
C PRO A 4 6.11 -5.93 -27.19
N PRO A 5 5.22 -5.29 -27.95
CA PRO A 5 5.34 -3.86 -28.26
C PRO A 5 5.36 -3.03 -26.97
N LEU A 6 5.93 -1.83 -27.05
CA LEU A 6 6.11 -0.95 -25.88
C LEU A 6 4.81 -0.68 -25.12
N SER A 7 3.67 -0.59 -25.82
CA SER A 7 2.35 -0.40 -25.22
C SER A 7 1.93 -1.55 -24.31
N GLU A 8 2.28 -2.78 -24.67
CA GLU A 8 1.94 -3.96 -23.89
C GLU A 8 2.94 -4.20 -22.77
N VAL A 9 4.24 -3.94 -22.98
CA VAL A 9 5.22 -3.88 -21.88
C VAL A 9 4.77 -2.87 -20.83
N ARG A 10 4.26 -1.71 -21.26
CA ARG A 10 3.71 -0.69 -20.37
C ARG A 10 2.55 -1.25 -19.53
N ARG A 11 1.59 -1.91 -20.17
CA ARG A 11 0.42 -2.51 -19.51
C ARG A 11 0.81 -3.58 -18.48
N LEU A 12 1.82 -4.38 -18.79
CA LEU A 12 2.24 -5.51 -17.95
C LEU A 12 3.16 -5.09 -16.79
N THR A 13 3.97 -4.04 -16.97
CA THR A 13 5.05 -3.72 -16.02
C THR A 13 4.78 -2.48 -15.15
N GLU A 14 3.95 -1.55 -15.62
CA GLU A 14 3.66 -0.32 -14.88
C GLU A 14 2.54 -0.52 -13.86
N LYS A 15 2.76 -0.02 -12.64
CA LYS A 15 1.77 -0.11 -11.57
C LYS A 15 0.52 0.70 -11.91
N LYS A 16 -0.65 0.26 -11.44
CA LYS A 16 -1.91 0.99 -11.64
C LYS A 16 -1.86 2.44 -11.12
N ARG A 17 -1.15 2.67 -10.01
CA ARG A 17 -0.93 3.98 -9.40
C ARG A 17 0.51 4.06 -8.88
N ASP A 18 1.18 5.19 -9.08
CA ASP A 18 2.53 5.44 -8.57
C ASP A 18 2.74 6.93 -8.24
N ALA A 19 3.91 7.24 -7.68
CA ALA A 19 4.39 8.60 -7.46
C ALA A 19 4.40 9.37 -8.79
N TRP A 20 4.01 10.65 -8.78
CA TRP A 20 4.02 11.44 -10.01
C TRP A 20 5.43 11.59 -10.58
N TRP A 21 6.45 11.62 -9.72
CA TRP A 21 7.85 11.63 -10.15
C TRP A 21 8.17 10.37 -10.97
N THR A 22 7.77 9.20 -10.47
CA THR A 22 7.99 7.93 -11.18
C THR A 22 7.24 7.93 -12.51
N VAL A 23 5.96 8.31 -12.51
CA VAL A 23 5.13 8.29 -13.74
C VAL A 23 5.65 9.25 -14.81
N LEU A 24 6.10 10.45 -14.42
CA LEU A 24 6.46 11.50 -15.38
C LEU A 24 7.93 11.47 -15.79
N LEU A 25 8.84 11.08 -14.90
CA LEU A 25 10.28 11.17 -15.12
C LEU A 25 10.96 9.81 -15.24
N VAL A 26 10.47 8.78 -14.55
CA VAL A 26 11.10 7.46 -14.54
C VAL A 26 10.49 6.52 -15.56
N ASP A 27 9.18 6.33 -15.56
CA ASP A 27 8.46 5.40 -16.45
C ASP A 27 8.77 5.64 -17.95
N PRO A 28 8.84 6.89 -18.46
CA PRO A 28 9.20 7.13 -19.87
C PRO A 28 10.60 6.67 -20.25
N VAL A 29 11.52 6.59 -19.28
CA VAL A 29 12.91 6.18 -19.49
C VAL A 29 13.07 4.69 -19.18
N ALA A 30 12.54 4.24 -18.04
CA ALA A 30 12.64 2.88 -17.54
C ALA A 30 11.93 1.87 -18.44
N THR A 31 10.73 2.16 -18.95
CA THR A 31 9.95 1.20 -19.74
C THR A 31 10.63 0.83 -21.07
N PRO A 32 11.13 1.78 -21.88
CA PRO A 32 11.94 1.45 -23.06
C PRO A 32 13.24 0.72 -22.72
N LEU A 33 13.92 1.11 -21.63
CA LEU A 33 15.15 0.46 -21.18
C LEU A 33 14.89 -0.99 -20.74
N VAL A 34 13.83 -1.27 -19.99
CA VAL A 34 13.44 -2.63 -19.59
C VAL A 34 13.19 -3.50 -20.81
N ARG A 35 12.48 -2.98 -21.82
CA ARG A 35 12.26 -3.70 -23.08
C ARG A 35 13.57 -3.97 -23.80
N TRP A 36 14.46 -2.99 -23.87
CA TRP A 36 15.78 -3.14 -24.50
C TRP A 36 16.62 -4.18 -23.77
N THR A 37 16.71 -4.09 -22.45
CA THR A 37 17.43 -5.03 -21.58
C THR A 37 16.88 -6.43 -21.73
N ALA A 38 15.55 -6.62 -21.69
CA ALA A 38 14.92 -7.93 -21.88
C ALA A 38 15.20 -8.53 -23.27
N LYS A 39 15.32 -7.68 -24.30
CA LYS A 39 15.50 -8.11 -25.70
C LYS A 39 16.93 -8.44 -26.06
N TRP A 40 17.87 -7.65 -25.56
CA TRP A 40 19.25 -7.67 -26.03
C TRP A 40 20.23 -8.18 -24.99
N THR A 41 19.82 -8.27 -23.72
CA THR A 41 20.71 -8.70 -22.65
C THR A 41 20.13 -9.88 -21.88
N ARG A 42 21.01 -10.70 -21.29
CA ARG A 42 20.62 -11.81 -20.39
C ARG A 42 20.71 -11.42 -18.91
N VAL A 43 20.65 -10.11 -18.63
CA VAL A 43 20.81 -9.56 -17.29
C VAL A 43 19.63 -9.98 -16.41
N THR A 44 19.90 -10.40 -15.17
CA THR A 44 18.87 -10.76 -14.20
C THR A 44 18.39 -9.54 -13.41
N PRO A 45 17.14 -9.52 -12.90
CA PRO A 45 16.66 -8.43 -12.06
C PRO A 45 17.62 -8.11 -10.90
N ASN A 46 18.08 -9.14 -10.19
CA ASN A 46 19.01 -8.96 -9.06
C ASN A 46 20.33 -8.28 -9.46
N GLN A 47 20.84 -8.50 -10.69
CA GLN A 47 22.05 -7.81 -11.17
C GLN A 47 21.79 -6.32 -11.36
N ILE A 48 20.60 -5.94 -11.80
CA ILE A 48 20.18 -4.53 -11.92
C ILE A 48 20.07 -3.91 -10.52
N THR A 49 19.49 -4.62 -9.55
CA THR A 49 19.39 -4.19 -8.15
C THR A 49 20.76 -3.88 -7.55
N TRP A 50 21.75 -4.76 -7.77
CA TRP A 50 23.14 -4.51 -7.35
C TRP A 50 23.76 -3.31 -8.06
N GLY A 51 23.51 -3.16 -9.37
CA GLY A 51 23.94 -1.99 -10.14
C GLY A 51 23.34 -0.68 -9.61
N ALA A 52 22.06 -0.70 -9.23
CA ALA A 52 21.37 0.42 -8.62
C ALA A 52 22.04 0.82 -7.29
N LEU A 53 22.35 -0.15 -6.42
CA LEU A 53 23.05 0.12 -5.16
C LEU A 53 24.44 0.73 -5.38
N LEU A 54 25.23 0.17 -6.31
CA LEU A 54 26.57 0.69 -6.63
C LEU A 54 26.53 2.14 -7.12
N LEU A 55 25.56 2.48 -7.97
CA LEU A 55 25.33 3.87 -8.39
C LEU A 55 24.90 4.76 -7.22
N GLY A 56 24.10 4.23 -6.29
CA GLY A 56 23.73 4.93 -5.06
C GLY A 56 24.93 5.24 -4.17
N LEU A 57 25.86 4.30 -4.02
CA LEU A 57 27.12 4.50 -3.30
C LEU A 57 28.03 5.52 -4.01
N ALA A 58 28.10 5.47 -5.34
CA ALA A 58 28.83 6.46 -6.12
C ALA A 58 28.23 7.86 -5.98
N ALA A 59 26.89 7.97 -5.94
CA ALA A 59 26.19 9.22 -5.67
C ALA A 59 26.54 9.76 -4.28
N ALA A 60 26.52 8.92 -3.25
CA ALA A 60 26.93 9.29 -1.90
C ALA A 60 28.38 9.77 -1.83
N ALA A 61 29.31 9.09 -2.50
CA ALA A 61 30.71 9.53 -2.57
C ALA A 61 30.86 10.92 -3.21
N CYS A 62 30.04 11.23 -4.23
CA CYS A 62 29.98 12.57 -4.82
C CYS A 62 29.39 13.59 -3.85
N PHE A 63 28.28 13.26 -3.19
CA PHE A 63 27.64 14.13 -2.21
C PHE A 63 28.56 14.48 -1.03
N ALA A 64 29.39 13.54 -0.58
CA ALA A 64 30.35 13.76 0.50
C ALA A 64 31.41 14.83 0.17
N ARG A 65 31.68 15.11 -1.10
CA ARG A 65 32.60 16.19 -1.50
C ARG A 65 32.03 17.59 -1.25
N GLY A 66 30.71 17.72 -1.28
CA GLY A 66 29.98 18.95 -0.98
C GLY A 66 30.10 20.09 -2.01
N ASP A 67 31.01 20.03 -3.00
CA ASP A 67 31.08 21.06 -4.06
C ASP A 67 29.89 20.97 -5.01
N TRP A 68 29.47 22.11 -5.54
CA TRP A 68 28.37 22.22 -6.50
C TRP A 68 28.44 21.22 -7.67
N LYS A 69 29.61 21.08 -8.29
CA LYS A 69 29.81 20.16 -9.42
C LYS A 69 29.60 18.70 -8.99
N TRP A 70 30.13 18.33 -7.82
CA TRP A 70 29.98 16.98 -7.27
C TRP A 70 28.55 16.73 -6.80
N LEU A 71 27.85 17.74 -6.30
CA LEU A 71 26.43 17.68 -5.98
C LEU A 71 25.56 17.39 -7.21
N LEU A 72 25.83 18.06 -8.34
CA LEU A 72 25.12 17.80 -9.60
C LEU A 72 25.37 16.39 -10.14
N ILE A 73 26.63 15.93 -10.11
CA ILE A 73 26.98 14.56 -10.52
C ILE A 73 26.32 13.55 -9.58
N GLY A 74 26.35 13.79 -8.27
CA GLY A 74 25.70 12.95 -7.26
C GLY A 74 24.19 12.86 -7.48
N ALA A 75 23.52 13.99 -7.75
CA ALA A 75 22.09 14.03 -8.07
C ALA A 75 21.75 13.22 -9.33
N GLY A 76 22.57 13.34 -10.38
CA GLY A 76 22.43 12.56 -11.61
C GLY A 76 22.61 11.06 -11.37
N LEU A 77 23.64 10.67 -10.61
CA LEU A 77 23.90 9.26 -10.25
C LEU A 77 22.79 8.69 -9.35
N TYR A 78 22.29 9.48 -8.40
CA TYR A 78 21.17 9.09 -7.54
C TYR A 78 19.91 8.86 -8.37
N HIS A 79 19.61 9.77 -9.32
CA HIS A 79 18.47 9.60 -10.21
C HIS A 79 18.62 8.36 -11.11
N LEU A 80 19.81 8.12 -11.65
CA LEU A 80 20.07 6.92 -12.45
C LEU A 80 19.94 5.63 -11.63
N SER A 81 20.45 5.64 -10.39
CA SER A 81 20.25 4.55 -9.43
C SER A 81 18.76 4.26 -9.22
N PHE A 82 17.95 5.30 -9.00
CA PHE A 82 16.50 5.17 -8.82
C PHE A 82 15.78 4.65 -10.07
N ILE A 83 16.25 5.04 -11.27
CA ILE A 83 15.73 4.48 -12.53
C ILE A 83 16.01 2.98 -12.59
N LEU A 84 17.23 2.52 -12.27
CA LEU A 84 17.59 1.11 -12.28
C LEU A 84 16.79 0.28 -11.27
N ASP A 85 16.58 0.82 -10.07
CA ASP A 85 15.68 0.31 -9.03
C ASP A 85 14.28 0.06 -9.62
N CYS A 86 13.72 1.06 -10.29
CA CYS A 86 12.41 0.93 -10.92
C CYS A 86 12.41 -0.05 -12.12
N MET A 87 13.57 -0.27 -12.75
CA MET A 87 13.71 -1.18 -13.87
C MET A 87 13.76 -2.64 -13.43
N ASP A 88 14.35 -2.96 -12.28
CA ASP A 88 14.50 -4.35 -11.85
C ASP A 88 13.13 -5.01 -11.59
N GLY A 89 12.20 -4.32 -10.94
CA GLY A 89 10.85 -4.81 -10.67
C GLY A 89 10.00 -4.88 -11.93
N LYS A 90 10.18 -3.90 -12.84
CA LYS A 90 9.54 -3.96 -14.17
C LYS A 90 10.05 -5.14 -14.99
N LEU A 91 11.36 -5.42 -14.94
CA LEU A 91 11.98 -6.55 -15.64
C LEU A 91 11.56 -7.89 -15.02
N ALA A 92 11.46 -7.96 -13.69
CA ALA A 92 10.97 -9.13 -12.98
C ALA A 92 9.54 -9.50 -13.40
N ARG A 93 8.63 -8.50 -13.46
CA ARG A 93 7.25 -8.68 -13.96
C ARG A 93 7.21 -9.09 -15.43
N LEU A 94 8.02 -8.47 -16.29
CA LEU A 94 8.03 -8.79 -17.73
C LEU A 94 8.58 -10.19 -18.04
N THR A 95 9.60 -10.63 -17.30
CA THR A 95 10.31 -11.89 -17.59
C THR A 95 9.81 -13.08 -16.78
N GLY A 96 8.93 -12.86 -15.79
CA GLY A 96 8.50 -13.88 -14.84
C GLY A 96 9.62 -14.40 -13.93
N LYS A 97 10.76 -13.70 -13.87
CA LYS A 97 11.94 -14.08 -13.07
C LYS A 97 12.00 -13.36 -11.72
N GLY A 98 10.86 -12.85 -11.25
CA GLY A 98 10.75 -12.29 -9.90
C GLY A 98 11.02 -13.35 -8.84
N SER A 99 11.59 -12.92 -7.72
CA SER A 99 11.80 -13.79 -6.55
C SER A 99 11.54 -13.02 -5.27
N GLU A 100 11.05 -13.71 -4.24
CA GLU A 100 10.82 -13.16 -2.91
C GLU A 100 12.07 -12.49 -2.34
N PHE A 101 13.21 -13.17 -2.48
CA PHE A 101 14.50 -12.65 -2.05
C PHE A 101 14.89 -11.38 -2.82
N GLY A 102 14.65 -11.33 -4.14
CA GLY A 102 14.91 -10.15 -4.96
C GLY A 102 14.08 -8.95 -4.54
N GLY A 103 12.78 -9.15 -4.28
CA GLY A 103 11.90 -8.08 -3.79
C GLY A 103 12.28 -7.58 -2.39
N TRP A 104 12.71 -8.47 -1.50
CA TRP A 104 13.27 -8.07 -0.20
C TRP A 104 14.60 -7.32 -0.35
N LEU A 105 15.47 -7.76 -1.26
CA LEU A 105 16.77 -7.15 -1.50
C LEU A 105 16.65 -5.74 -2.06
N ASP A 106 15.80 -5.54 -3.08
CA ASP A 106 15.45 -4.22 -3.65
C ASP A 106 14.97 -3.28 -2.53
N TYR A 107 14.02 -3.76 -1.73
CA TYR A 107 13.52 -3.03 -0.57
C TYR A 107 14.63 -2.60 0.40
N VAL A 108 15.54 -3.50 0.79
CA VAL A 108 16.65 -3.17 1.70
C VAL A 108 17.63 -2.19 1.06
N PHE A 109 17.96 -2.38 -0.21
CA PHE A 109 18.94 -1.54 -0.91
C PHE A 109 18.45 -0.12 -1.12
N ASP A 110 17.16 0.08 -1.39
CA ASP A 110 16.57 1.41 -1.43
C ASP A 110 16.73 2.14 -0.08
N ARG A 111 16.47 1.46 1.04
CA ARG A 111 16.65 2.06 2.39
C ARG A 111 18.10 2.40 2.68
N VAL A 112 19.01 1.48 2.37
CA VAL A 112 20.46 1.68 2.55
C VAL A 112 20.95 2.85 1.69
N ARG A 113 20.51 2.94 0.43
CA ARG A 113 20.82 4.05 -0.48
C ARG A 113 20.38 5.38 0.11
N VAL A 114 19.14 5.49 0.58
CA VAL A 114 18.60 6.72 1.18
C VAL A 114 19.39 7.13 2.41
N LEU A 115 19.67 6.19 3.32
CA LEU A 115 20.44 6.45 4.54
C LEU A 115 21.85 6.96 4.22
N ILE A 116 22.58 6.24 3.36
CA ILE A 116 23.96 6.59 3.01
C ILE A 116 23.99 7.94 2.27
N CYS A 117 23.07 8.19 1.35
CA CYS A 117 23.00 9.48 0.64
C CYS A 117 22.61 10.64 1.56
N ALA A 118 21.70 10.45 2.52
CA ALA A 118 21.33 11.46 3.50
C ALA A 118 22.54 11.88 4.34
N VAL A 119 23.25 10.91 4.91
CA VAL A 119 24.44 11.15 5.71
C VAL A 119 25.55 11.79 4.87
N ALA A 120 25.78 11.30 3.65
CA ALA A 120 26.84 11.83 2.79
C ALA A 120 26.55 13.25 2.29
N LEU A 121 25.30 13.55 1.88
CA LEU A 121 24.91 14.88 1.42
C LEU A 121 25.04 15.90 2.52
N MET A 122 24.44 15.64 3.68
CA MET A 122 24.44 16.58 4.78
C MET A 122 25.81 16.67 5.45
N GLY A 123 26.51 15.55 5.61
CA GLY A 123 27.88 15.50 6.13
C GLY A 123 28.88 16.22 5.21
N GLY A 124 28.71 16.08 3.90
CA GLY A 124 29.48 16.82 2.89
C GLY A 124 29.25 18.33 2.97
N GLN A 125 27.98 18.76 3.12
CA GLN A 125 27.67 20.19 3.32
C GLN A 125 28.20 20.72 4.67
N TYR A 126 28.08 19.95 5.75
CA TYR A 126 28.64 20.32 7.05
C TYR A 126 30.15 20.51 6.98
N SER A 127 30.87 19.59 6.34
CA SER A 127 32.34 19.65 6.21
C SER A 127 32.81 20.88 5.43
N ARG A 128 31.97 21.43 4.55
CA ARG A 128 32.27 22.65 3.78
C ARG A 128 31.85 23.95 4.46
N THR A 129 30.70 23.95 5.12
CA THR A 129 30.08 25.17 5.68
C THR A 129 30.39 25.37 7.15
N GLY A 130 30.72 24.29 7.88
CA GLY A 130 30.80 24.27 9.34
C GLY A 130 29.45 24.37 10.05
N GLU A 131 28.34 24.38 9.31
CA GLU A 131 27.02 24.65 9.86
C GLU A 131 26.36 23.39 10.42
N VAL A 132 26.27 23.31 11.75
CA VAL A 132 25.73 22.14 12.49
C VAL A 132 24.27 21.83 12.11
N ALA A 133 23.54 22.80 11.55
CA ALA A 133 22.18 22.59 11.05
C ALA A 133 22.09 21.43 10.04
N TYR A 134 23.12 21.21 9.20
CA TYR A 134 23.13 20.06 8.27
C TYR A 134 23.14 18.72 8.99
N VAL A 135 23.83 18.60 10.12
CA VAL A 135 23.86 17.35 10.91
C VAL A 135 22.47 17.03 11.44
N TRP A 136 21.80 18.03 12.02
CA TRP A 136 20.40 17.90 12.44
C TRP A 136 19.48 17.58 11.27
N LEU A 137 19.71 18.20 10.12
CA LEU A 137 18.93 17.96 8.91
C LEU A 137 19.08 16.52 8.41
N ALA A 138 20.26 15.92 8.50
CA ALA A 138 20.46 14.49 8.19
C ALA A 138 19.60 13.60 9.10
N LEU A 139 19.60 13.87 10.42
CA LEU A 139 18.78 13.13 11.37
C LEU A 139 17.29 13.29 11.06
N VAL A 140 16.84 14.50 10.74
CA VAL A 140 15.45 14.77 10.36
C VAL A 140 15.08 14.03 9.08
N VAL A 141 15.92 14.04 8.04
CA VAL A 141 15.66 13.34 6.77
C VAL A 141 15.51 11.83 7.01
N VAL A 142 16.43 11.23 7.75
CA VAL A 142 16.39 9.79 8.06
C VAL A 142 15.16 9.47 8.93
N PHE A 143 14.87 10.31 9.93
CA PHE A 143 13.70 10.14 10.78
C PHE A 143 12.39 10.23 9.99
N LEU A 144 12.25 11.21 9.09
CA LEU A 144 11.05 11.37 8.26
C LEU A 144 10.87 10.21 7.29
N ASP A 145 11.94 9.72 6.65
CA ASP A 145 11.86 8.54 5.79
C ASP A 145 11.43 7.28 6.58
N ALA A 146 11.95 7.11 7.80
CA ALA A 146 11.59 6.03 8.71
C ALA A 146 10.15 6.14 9.23
N LEU A 147 9.73 7.33 9.69
CA LEU A 147 8.38 7.62 10.18
C LEU A 147 7.34 7.29 9.11
N ARG A 148 7.54 7.80 7.90
CA ARG A 148 6.66 7.53 6.76
C ARG A 148 6.53 6.03 6.49
N TYR A 149 7.64 5.31 6.57
CA TYR A 149 7.64 3.86 6.36
C TYR A 149 6.84 3.13 7.45
N LEU A 150 7.08 3.47 8.71
CA LEU A 150 6.36 2.88 9.84
C LEU A 150 4.87 3.17 9.74
N ASP A 151 4.48 4.40 9.43
CA ASP A 151 3.09 4.80 9.27
C ASP A 151 2.41 4.02 8.14
N ALA A 152 3.07 3.87 6.99
CA ALA A 152 2.53 3.09 5.88
C ALA A 152 2.23 1.63 6.29
N LEU A 153 3.15 0.99 7.02
CA LEU A 153 2.95 -0.36 7.55
C LEU A 153 1.80 -0.44 8.56
N GLN A 154 1.71 0.51 9.48
CA GLN A 154 0.67 0.52 10.51
C GLN A 154 -0.71 0.76 9.91
N ILE A 155 -0.84 1.72 9.00
CA ILE A 155 -2.09 2.01 8.30
C ILE A 155 -2.57 0.76 7.57
N PHE A 156 -1.66 0.07 6.88
CA PHE A 156 -1.99 -1.18 6.20
C PHE A 156 -2.52 -2.24 7.18
N LYS A 157 -1.77 -2.50 8.27
CA LYS A 157 -2.15 -3.50 9.29
C LYS A 157 -3.53 -3.21 9.88
N VAL A 158 -3.81 -1.95 10.18
CA VAL A 158 -5.11 -1.48 10.71
C VAL A 158 -6.22 -1.70 9.69
N ARG A 159 -6.03 -1.32 8.42
CA ARG A 159 -7.01 -1.54 7.34
C ARG A 159 -7.28 -3.02 7.10
N HIS A 160 -6.24 -3.85 7.05
CA HIS A 160 -6.37 -5.29 6.88
C HIS A 160 -7.18 -5.93 8.02
N SER A 161 -6.90 -5.53 9.27
CA SER A 161 -7.65 -5.97 10.44
C SER A 161 -9.13 -5.56 10.38
N MET A 162 -9.43 -4.32 9.98
CA MET A 162 -10.80 -3.85 9.77
C MET A 162 -11.54 -4.69 8.71
N ARG A 163 -10.90 -4.97 7.57
CA ARG A 163 -11.49 -5.81 6.51
C ARG A 163 -11.81 -7.22 7.02
N LYS A 164 -10.89 -7.83 7.78
CA LYS A 164 -11.08 -9.16 8.37
C LYS A 164 -12.28 -9.18 9.32
N LYS A 165 -12.42 -8.15 10.17
CA LYS A 165 -13.53 -8.02 11.13
C LYS A 165 -14.88 -7.82 10.44
N ILE A 166 -14.96 -6.95 9.42
CA ILE A 166 -16.19 -6.76 8.63
C ILE A 166 -16.62 -8.08 7.97
N ARG A 167 -15.70 -8.79 7.30
CA ARG A 167 -16.01 -10.07 6.64
C ARG A 167 -16.51 -11.12 7.63
N ALA A 168 -15.87 -11.22 8.81
CA ALA A 168 -16.29 -12.14 9.86
C ALA A 168 -17.70 -11.81 10.38
N ARG A 169 -17.99 -10.53 10.67
CA ARG A 169 -19.30 -10.09 11.16
C ARG A 169 -20.39 -10.26 10.11
N ALA A 170 -20.13 -9.92 8.86
CA ALA A 170 -21.06 -10.12 7.75
C ALA A 170 -21.39 -11.61 7.55
N LYS A 171 -20.39 -12.50 7.65
CA LYS A 171 -20.60 -13.95 7.58
C LYS A 171 -21.43 -14.47 8.76
N ALA A 172 -21.17 -13.99 9.97
CA ALA A 172 -21.95 -14.34 11.16
C ALA A 172 -23.41 -13.88 11.04
N SER A 173 -23.64 -12.64 10.59
CA SER A 173 -24.98 -12.08 10.37
C SER A 173 -25.76 -12.88 9.32
N ARG A 174 -25.13 -13.23 8.20
CA ARG A 174 -25.74 -14.10 7.16
C ARG A 174 -26.08 -15.50 7.70
N ARG A 175 -25.20 -16.10 8.51
CA ARG A 175 -25.46 -17.41 9.13
C ARG A 175 -26.64 -17.36 10.10
N ALA A 176 -26.69 -16.34 10.95
CA ALA A 176 -27.80 -16.15 11.88
C ALA A 176 -29.13 -15.90 11.13
N ALA A 177 -29.11 -15.08 10.08
CA ALA A 177 -30.28 -14.86 9.23
C ALA A 177 -30.75 -16.18 8.57
N ARG A 178 -29.82 -17.00 8.05
CA ARG A 178 -30.12 -18.32 7.49
C ARG A 178 -30.71 -19.29 8.50
N ALA A 179 -30.22 -19.28 9.74
CA ALA A 179 -30.73 -20.14 10.80
C ALA A 179 -32.18 -19.80 11.20
N LEU A 180 -32.62 -18.57 10.92
CA LEU A 180 -33.98 -18.10 11.18
C LEU A 180 -34.91 -18.27 9.96
N MET A 181 -34.41 -18.69 8.79
CA MET A 181 -35.24 -18.91 7.60
C MET A 181 -35.99 -20.24 7.69
N THR A 182 -37.20 -20.26 7.15
CA THR A 182 -37.98 -21.50 6.97
C THR A 182 -37.38 -22.37 5.86
N ALA A 183 -37.75 -23.66 5.81
CA ALA A 183 -37.25 -24.59 4.78
C ALA A 183 -37.52 -24.09 3.35
N GLU A 184 -38.73 -23.58 3.09
CA GLU A 184 -39.13 -23.03 1.78
C GLU A 184 -38.37 -21.75 1.41
N GLU A 185 -37.98 -20.94 2.40
CA GLU A 185 -37.13 -19.75 2.18
C GLU A 185 -35.68 -20.15 1.92
N LEU A 186 -35.18 -21.18 2.59
CA LEU A 186 -33.84 -21.70 2.43
C LEU A 186 -33.63 -22.30 1.03
N GLU A 187 -34.60 -23.09 0.54
CA GLU A 187 -34.59 -23.66 -0.81
C GLU A 187 -34.59 -22.55 -1.86
N ARG A 188 -35.43 -21.51 -1.70
CA ARG A 188 -35.45 -20.35 -2.60
C ARG A 188 -34.12 -19.56 -2.56
N ASP A 189 -33.50 -19.37 -1.40
CA ASP A 189 -32.20 -18.69 -1.29
C ASP A 189 -31.09 -19.51 -1.98
N GLN A 190 -31.11 -20.84 -1.84
CA GLN A 190 -30.16 -21.74 -2.51
C GLN A 190 -30.31 -21.73 -4.03
N GLU A 191 -31.53 -21.80 -4.55
CA GLU A 191 -31.79 -21.70 -5.99
C GLU A 191 -31.32 -20.37 -6.57
N LEU A 192 -31.53 -19.27 -5.85
CA LEU A 192 -31.05 -17.94 -6.24
C LEU A 192 -29.53 -17.86 -6.24
N GLU A 193 -28.85 -18.35 -5.18
CA GLU A 193 -27.39 -18.40 -5.14
C GLU A 193 -26.82 -19.25 -6.29
N GLN A 194 -27.46 -20.37 -6.61
CA GLN A 194 -27.01 -21.25 -7.68
C GLN A 194 -27.15 -20.59 -9.05
N ARG A 195 -28.27 -19.91 -9.30
CA ARG A 195 -28.47 -19.10 -10.53
C ARG A 195 -27.48 -17.94 -10.63
N GLU A 196 -27.13 -17.31 -9.51
CA GLU A 196 -26.11 -16.26 -9.48
C GLU A 196 -24.71 -16.82 -9.79
N ARG A 197 -24.32 -17.94 -9.18
CA ARG A 197 -23.04 -18.60 -9.47
C ARG A 197 -22.93 -19.06 -10.91
N GLU A 198 -24.01 -19.54 -11.50
CA GLU A 198 -24.05 -19.91 -12.92
C GLU A 198 -23.90 -18.67 -13.82
N ARG A 199 -24.53 -17.54 -13.46
CA ARG A 199 -24.36 -16.26 -14.16
C ARG A 199 -22.94 -15.70 -14.01
N GLU A 200 -22.34 -15.81 -12.83
CA GLU A 200 -20.95 -15.39 -12.58
C GLU A 200 -19.97 -16.26 -13.36
N ARG A 201 -20.09 -17.60 -13.30
CA ARG A 201 -19.30 -18.52 -14.13
C ARG A 201 -19.43 -18.24 -15.62
N LYS A 202 -20.63 -17.89 -16.09
CA LYS A 202 -20.87 -17.54 -17.49
C LYS A 202 -20.20 -16.21 -17.86
N ARG A 203 -20.18 -15.23 -16.94
CA ARG A 203 -19.46 -13.95 -17.11
C ARG A 203 -17.94 -14.12 -17.06
N GLU A 204 -17.43 -14.97 -16.17
CA GLU A 204 -16.00 -15.31 -16.09
C GLU A 204 -15.53 -16.06 -17.35
N ASN A 205 -16.34 -16.97 -17.89
CA ASN A 205 -16.06 -17.61 -19.18
C ASN A 205 -16.12 -16.64 -20.38
N ASP A 206 -16.93 -15.58 -20.29
CA ASP A 206 -17.09 -14.57 -21.35
C ASP A 206 -16.15 -13.34 -21.18
N GLY A 207 -15.33 -13.27 -20.13
CA GLY A 207 -14.45 -12.14 -19.86
C GLY A 207 -13.37 -12.38 -18.79
N ASP A 208 -12.11 -12.20 -19.22
CA ASP A 208 -10.90 -12.00 -18.42
C ASP A 208 -10.52 -13.09 -17.39
N GLU A 209 -10.06 -14.24 -17.89
CA GLU A 209 -9.12 -15.12 -17.15
C GLU A 209 -7.75 -14.44 -16.98
N GLU A 210 -7.57 -13.48 -16.07
CA GLU A 210 -6.22 -13.16 -15.58
C GLU A 210 -6.23 -12.29 -14.30
N GLN A 211 -6.17 -12.95 -13.13
CA GLN A 211 -5.41 -12.47 -11.95
C GLN A 211 -5.36 -13.56 -10.88
N GLY A 212 -4.55 -14.58 -11.17
CA GLY A 212 -4.20 -15.62 -10.22
C GLY A 212 -3.29 -15.08 -9.11
N ILE A 213 -3.82 -15.09 -7.88
CA ILE A 213 -3.12 -15.25 -6.61
C ILE A 213 -1.81 -14.44 -6.49
N ALA A 214 -1.94 -13.13 -6.24
CA ALA A 214 -0.88 -12.38 -5.57
C ALA A 214 -1.07 -12.56 -4.06
N PHE A 215 -0.06 -13.07 -3.35
CA PHE A 215 -0.10 -13.10 -1.90
C PHE A 215 -0.10 -11.65 -1.39
N MET A 216 -0.89 -11.35 -0.36
CA MET A 216 -1.03 -9.98 0.18
C MET A 216 0.34 -9.36 0.52
N GLU A 217 1.32 -10.18 0.93
CA GLU A 217 2.70 -9.77 1.17
C GLU A 217 3.40 -9.20 -0.10
N ASP A 218 3.09 -9.74 -1.27
CA ASP A 218 3.74 -9.40 -2.56
C ASP A 218 3.26 -8.04 -3.07
N LEU A 219 1.97 -7.75 -2.94
CA LEU A 219 1.39 -6.44 -3.27
C LEU A 219 1.93 -5.32 -2.37
N LEU A 220 2.27 -5.66 -1.12
CA LEU A 220 2.77 -4.72 -0.12
C LEU A 220 4.24 -4.37 -0.29
N ARG A 221 5.06 -5.33 -0.73
CA ARG A 221 6.44 -5.05 -1.10
C ARG A 221 6.50 -4.16 -2.33
N GLU A 222 5.62 -4.39 -3.31
CA GLU A 222 5.63 -3.62 -4.54
C GLU A 222 5.07 -2.20 -4.37
N ASN A 223 4.05 -1.95 -3.54
CA ASN A 223 3.57 -0.58 -3.30
C ASN A 223 2.82 -0.43 -1.96
N PRO A 224 3.51 -0.13 -0.84
CA PRO A 224 2.90 0.06 0.47
C PRO A 224 1.81 1.16 0.49
N THR A 225 1.80 2.04 -0.52
CA THR A 225 0.92 3.19 -0.60
C THR A 225 -0.25 3.03 -1.58
N ALA A 226 -0.29 1.98 -2.40
CA ALA A 226 -1.36 1.77 -3.36
C ALA A 226 -2.73 1.58 -2.67
N ASP A 227 -2.72 0.90 -1.52
CA ASP A 227 -3.90 0.61 -0.70
C ASP A 227 -4.46 1.83 0.05
N LEU A 228 -3.71 2.93 0.18
CA LEU A 228 -4.17 4.14 0.88
C LEU A 228 -5.33 4.84 0.15
N ASP A 229 -5.46 4.58 -1.14
CA ASP A 229 -6.44 5.18 -2.04
C ASP A 229 -7.56 4.24 -2.49
N ASP A 230 -7.49 2.96 -2.11
CA ASP A 230 -8.50 1.99 -2.47
C ASP A 230 -9.74 2.09 -1.57
N ASP A 231 -10.85 2.32 -2.26
CA ASP A 231 -12.19 2.31 -1.73
C ASP A 231 -12.57 0.85 -1.45
N PRO A 232 -12.86 0.46 -0.19
CA PRO A 232 -13.00 -0.94 0.22
C PRO A 232 -14.18 -1.70 -0.42
N GLY A 233 -14.95 -1.07 -1.32
CA GLY A 233 -16.04 -1.71 -2.04
C GLY A 233 -15.89 -1.77 -3.57
N ARG A 234 -14.78 -1.30 -4.18
CA ARG A 234 -14.68 -1.24 -5.65
C ARG A 234 -13.78 -2.35 -6.22
N GLU A 235 -14.29 -3.58 -6.22
CA GLU A 235 -13.85 -4.58 -7.21
C GLU A 235 -14.47 -4.19 -8.56
N GLY A 236 -13.63 -3.79 -9.54
CA GLY A 236 -13.90 -3.74 -10.98
C GLY A 236 -14.99 -2.78 -11.53
N PRO A 237 -14.71 -1.98 -12.59
CA PRO A 237 -15.77 -1.31 -13.33
C PRO A 237 -16.42 -2.26 -14.35
N ASP A 238 -17.75 -2.33 -14.32
CA ASP A 238 -18.57 -2.72 -15.47
C ASP A 238 -18.14 -1.88 -16.69
N THR A 239 -17.63 -2.55 -17.72
CA THR A 239 -17.64 -2.04 -19.10
C THR A 239 -18.26 -3.09 -20.00
N GLY A 240 -19.54 -2.90 -20.30
CA GLY A 240 -20.31 -3.72 -21.22
C GLY A 240 -21.71 -3.16 -21.37
N ALA A 241 -21.85 -2.06 -22.12
CA ALA A 241 -23.14 -1.54 -22.52
C ALA A 241 -23.82 -2.56 -23.45
N GLY A 242 -24.93 -3.14 -22.99
CA GLY A 242 -25.82 -4.00 -23.75
C GLY A 242 -27.24 -3.85 -23.23
N SER A 243 -28.06 -3.14 -23.99
CA SER A 243 -29.49 -2.93 -23.74
C SER A 243 -30.25 -4.26 -23.65
N GLY A 244 -30.92 -4.49 -22.52
CA GLY A 244 -31.87 -5.59 -22.33
C GLY A 244 -32.70 -5.35 -21.07
N GLU A 245 -33.99 -5.06 -21.26
CA GLU A 245 -34.98 -4.92 -20.19
C GLU A 245 -35.16 -6.23 -19.41
N GLY A 246 -35.32 -6.12 -18.08
CA GLY A 246 -35.92 -7.16 -17.26
C GLY A 246 -34.99 -7.90 -16.28
N ALA A 247 -34.55 -7.23 -15.22
CA ALA A 247 -34.45 -7.74 -13.84
C ALA A 247 -33.63 -6.74 -13.01
N ARG A 248 -34.20 -6.18 -11.94
CA ARG A 248 -33.45 -5.31 -11.01
C ARG A 248 -32.32 -6.13 -10.37
N PRO A 249 -31.04 -5.80 -10.56
CA PRO A 249 -29.96 -6.49 -9.86
C PRO A 249 -30.05 -6.11 -8.38
N ARG A 250 -29.95 -7.08 -7.47
CA ARG A 250 -29.67 -6.78 -6.05
C ARG A 250 -28.31 -6.09 -6.02
N GLU A 251 -28.34 -4.79 -5.75
CA GLU A 251 -27.18 -3.90 -5.65
C GLU A 251 -26.16 -4.55 -4.70
N LYS A 252 -24.99 -4.97 -5.21
CA LYS A 252 -23.85 -5.32 -4.34
C LYS A 252 -23.65 -4.11 -3.43
N LYS A 253 -23.97 -4.23 -2.13
CA LYS A 253 -23.79 -3.13 -1.16
C LYS A 253 -22.30 -2.89 -1.01
N VAL A 254 -21.76 -2.04 -1.89
CA VAL A 254 -20.39 -1.53 -1.90
C VAL A 254 -20.17 -0.85 -0.56
N ILE A 255 -19.35 -1.46 0.31
CA ILE A 255 -19.00 -0.88 1.60
C ILE A 255 -17.96 0.21 1.34
N ASP A 256 -18.44 1.44 1.19
CA ASP A 256 -17.62 2.62 1.08
C ASP A 256 -17.25 3.13 2.49
N LEU A 257 -16.00 2.92 2.91
CA LEU A 257 -15.47 3.46 4.18
C LEU A 257 -14.98 4.91 4.05
N HIS A 258 -15.30 5.60 2.95
CA HIS A 258 -14.91 6.98 2.68
C HIS A 258 -16.13 7.92 2.51
N VAL A 259 -17.31 7.51 2.96
CA VAL A 259 -18.54 8.31 2.83
C VAL A 259 -18.39 9.65 3.55
N GLU A 260 -17.88 9.66 4.78
CA GLU A 260 -17.71 10.90 5.54
C GLU A 260 -16.65 11.82 4.89
N PHE A 261 -15.56 11.25 4.35
CA PHE A 261 -14.53 12.01 3.64
C PHE A 261 -15.06 12.65 2.34
N LYS A 262 -15.80 11.91 1.53
CA LYS A 262 -16.40 12.40 0.27
C LYS A 262 -17.42 13.50 0.53
N SER A 263 -18.18 13.42 1.63
CA SER A 263 -19.15 14.45 2.03
C SER A 263 -18.49 15.77 2.43
N ARG A 264 -17.31 15.71 3.07
CA ARG A 264 -16.61 16.88 3.61
C ARG A 264 -15.70 17.57 2.59
N PHE A 265 -15.26 16.85 1.55
CA PHE A 265 -14.38 17.38 0.49
C PHE A 265 -14.88 17.04 -0.93
N PRO A 266 -16.03 17.58 -1.38
CA PRO A 266 -16.59 17.27 -2.69
C PRO A 266 -15.71 17.73 -3.87
N TRP A 267 -14.93 18.80 -3.69
CA TRP A 267 -13.99 19.32 -4.69
C TRP A 267 -12.79 18.39 -4.95
N CYS A 268 -12.35 17.63 -3.94
CA CYS A 268 -11.29 16.63 -4.08
C CYS A 268 -11.65 15.52 -5.07
N GLY A 269 -12.94 15.29 -5.35
CA GLY A 269 -13.38 14.28 -6.31
C GLY A 269 -12.91 14.56 -7.75
N ARG A 270 -13.00 15.82 -8.22
CA ARG A 270 -12.58 16.19 -9.58
C ARG A 270 -11.06 16.11 -9.75
N PHE A 271 -10.33 16.59 -8.74
CA PHE A 271 -8.87 16.53 -8.69
C PHE A 271 -8.36 15.10 -8.61
N ARG A 272 -8.96 14.26 -7.76
CA ARG A 272 -8.68 12.82 -7.68
C ARG A 272 -8.91 12.12 -9.01
N THR A 273 -10.03 12.38 -9.69
CA THR A 273 -10.30 11.77 -11.01
C THR A 273 -9.30 12.24 -12.08
N PHE A 274 -8.78 13.46 -11.97
CA PHE A 274 -7.70 13.93 -12.84
C PHE A 274 -6.38 13.21 -12.58
N LEU A 275 -5.97 13.08 -11.31
CA LEU A 275 -4.73 12.38 -10.93
C LEU A 275 -4.80 10.89 -11.29
N LEU A 276 -5.92 10.23 -11.00
CA LEU A 276 -6.13 8.82 -11.31
C LEU A 276 -6.12 8.53 -12.82
N ARG A 277 -6.59 9.48 -13.65
CA ARG A 277 -6.49 9.37 -15.12
C ARG A 277 -5.03 9.35 -15.61
N HIS A 278 -4.11 9.93 -14.83
CA HIS A 278 -2.70 9.97 -15.15
C HIS A 278 -1.87 8.94 -14.36
N ARG A 279 -2.50 7.92 -13.74
CA ARG A 279 -1.83 6.94 -12.84
C ARG A 279 -1.14 7.57 -11.62
N ILE A 280 -1.46 8.82 -11.27
CA ILE A 280 -0.87 9.52 -10.13
C ILE A 280 -1.70 9.21 -8.89
N ARG A 281 -1.04 8.78 -7.81
CA ARG A 281 -1.65 8.59 -6.48
C ARG A 281 -2.10 9.91 -5.85
N THR A 282 -3.07 9.88 -4.94
CA THR A 282 -3.66 11.13 -4.42
C THR A 282 -2.79 11.86 -3.38
N HIS A 283 -1.88 11.14 -2.72
CA HIS A 283 -0.84 11.70 -1.87
C HIS A 283 0.36 12.14 -2.71
N LEU A 284 0.33 13.40 -3.13
CA LEU A 284 1.31 13.99 -4.06
C LEU A 284 2.70 14.18 -3.47
N VAL A 285 2.82 14.23 -2.14
CA VAL A 285 4.10 14.38 -1.45
C VAL A 285 4.22 13.21 -0.49
N SER A 286 4.92 12.18 -0.95
CA SER A 286 5.24 11.01 -0.15
C SER A 286 6.76 10.86 -0.06
N GLY A 287 7.23 9.64 0.21
CA GLY A 287 8.64 9.33 0.39
C GLY A 287 9.47 9.58 -0.85
N ILE A 288 8.99 9.13 -2.02
CA ILE A 288 9.74 9.28 -3.26
C ILE A 288 9.91 10.76 -3.59
N GLU A 289 8.84 11.55 -3.57
CA GLU A 289 8.91 12.98 -3.87
C GLU A 289 9.78 13.74 -2.87
N PHE A 290 9.69 13.37 -1.58
CA PHE A 290 10.58 13.89 -0.54
C PHE A 290 12.04 13.57 -0.83
N GLN A 291 12.37 12.32 -1.15
CA GLN A 291 13.73 11.90 -1.50
C GLN A 291 14.25 12.64 -2.73
N MET A 292 13.44 12.74 -3.79
CA MET A 292 13.84 13.47 -5.00
C MET A 292 14.03 14.97 -4.72
N ALA A 293 13.23 15.57 -3.84
CA ALA A 293 13.43 16.94 -3.42
C ALA A 293 14.78 17.13 -2.69
N VAL A 294 15.11 16.22 -1.77
CA VAL A 294 16.35 16.31 -0.97
C VAL A 294 17.60 15.97 -1.80
N PHE A 295 17.57 14.92 -2.60
CA PHE A 295 18.76 14.39 -3.28
C PHE A 295 18.96 14.89 -4.71
N ILE A 296 17.92 15.44 -5.33
CA ILE A 296 18.00 15.97 -6.69
C ILE A 296 17.73 17.47 -6.68
N VAL A 297 16.53 17.89 -6.28
CA VAL A 297 16.13 19.30 -6.43
C VAL A 297 16.99 20.23 -5.57
N GLY A 298 17.22 19.92 -4.29
CA GLY A 298 18.07 20.72 -3.41
C GLY A 298 19.50 20.90 -3.97
N PRO A 299 20.21 19.80 -4.29
CA PRO A 299 21.52 19.82 -4.93
C PRO A 299 21.56 20.44 -6.32
N VAL A 300 20.47 20.45 -7.09
CA VAL A 300 20.40 21.10 -8.42
C VAL A 300 20.06 22.59 -8.33
N LEU A 301 19.44 23.04 -7.25
CA LEU A 301 19.14 24.45 -6.98
C LEU A 301 20.16 25.18 -6.10
N GLY A 302 21.04 24.47 -5.39
CA GLY A 302 22.00 25.11 -4.47
C GLY A 302 21.35 25.46 -3.14
N ALA A 303 20.21 24.85 -2.88
CA ALA A 303 19.27 25.24 -1.85
C ALA A 303 18.90 24.01 -1.01
N ILE A 304 19.89 23.19 -0.64
CA ILE A 304 19.69 21.90 0.04
C ILE A 304 18.85 22.08 1.31
N MET A 305 19.24 23.00 2.19
CA MET A 305 18.54 23.23 3.45
C MET A 305 17.08 23.69 3.26
N PRO A 306 16.78 24.81 2.57
CA PRO A 306 15.40 25.26 2.43
C PRO A 306 14.52 24.28 1.65
N VAL A 307 15.05 23.60 0.62
CA VAL A 307 14.29 22.58 -0.11
C VAL A 307 13.97 21.38 0.78
N THR A 308 14.92 20.92 1.59
CA THR A 308 14.71 19.81 2.52
C THR A 308 13.69 20.16 3.60
N VAL A 309 13.78 21.35 4.17
CA VAL A 309 12.83 21.83 5.19
C VAL A 309 11.43 21.97 4.60
N ALA A 310 11.30 22.54 3.41
CA ALA A 310 10.02 22.69 2.73
C ALA A 310 9.41 21.33 2.38
N ALA A 311 10.20 20.42 1.80
CA ALA A 311 9.75 19.08 1.42
C ALA A 311 9.38 18.24 2.65
N GLY A 312 10.16 18.31 3.74
CA GLY A 312 9.87 17.61 5.00
C GLY A 312 8.61 18.14 5.68
N SER A 313 8.41 19.46 5.67
CA SER A 313 7.19 20.08 6.20
C SER A 313 5.96 19.64 5.41
N LEU A 314 6.07 19.60 4.08
CA LEU A 314 5.00 19.17 3.20
C LEU A 314 4.69 17.68 3.38
N LEU A 315 5.71 16.82 3.51
CA LEU A 315 5.56 15.41 3.84
C LEU A 315 4.77 15.23 5.15
N MET A 316 5.14 15.95 6.21
CA MET A 316 4.43 15.88 7.51
C MET A 316 2.95 16.28 7.38
N VAL A 317 2.63 17.32 6.60
CA VAL A 317 1.24 17.72 6.36
C VAL A 317 0.47 16.61 5.65
N PHE A 318 1.08 15.95 4.66
CA PHE A 318 0.45 14.82 3.96
C PHE A 318 0.28 13.59 4.85
N GLU A 319 1.29 13.24 5.67
CA GLU A 319 1.17 12.13 6.62
C GLU A 319 0.07 12.37 7.66
N LEU A 320 -0.02 13.59 8.21
CA LEU A 320 -1.12 13.97 9.09
C LEU A 320 -2.49 13.88 8.39
N ALA A 321 -2.59 14.27 7.12
CA ALA A 321 -3.81 14.13 6.35
C ALA A 321 -4.19 12.65 6.13
N ILE A 322 -3.21 11.76 5.92
CA ILE A 322 -3.43 10.31 5.80
C ILE A 322 -3.91 9.72 7.13
N ILE A 323 -3.27 10.09 8.25
CA ILE A 323 -3.68 9.67 9.59
C ILE A 323 -5.11 10.15 9.89
N TYR A 324 -5.43 11.41 9.54
CA TYR A 324 -6.78 11.94 9.70
C TYR A 324 -7.80 11.19 8.86
N LYS A 325 -7.46 10.84 7.61
CA LYS A 325 -8.30 10.00 6.74
C LYS A 325 -8.51 8.61 7.34
N LEU A 326 -7.49 8.02 7.97
CA LEU A 326 -7.63 6.74 8.68
C LEU A 326 -8.57 6.86 9.88
N LEU A 327 -8.48 7.95 10.66
CA LEU A 327 -9.38 8.22 11.78
C LEU A 327 -10.85 8.35 11.36
N LEU A 328 -11.11 8.97 10.20
CA LEU A 328 -12.46 9.00 9.63
C LEU A 328 -12.92 7.59 9.22
N SER A 329 -12.03 6.81 8.60
CA SER A 329 -12.34 5.44 8.18
C SER A 329 -12.64 4.50 9.35
N THR A 330 -12.02 4.68 10.52
CA THR A 330 -12.33 3.86 11.71
C THR A 330 -13.72 4.17 12.26
N ARG A 331 -14.17 5.43 12.19
CA ARG A 331 -15.54 5.82 12.56
C ARG A 331 -16.58 5.22 11.60
N ASP A 332 -16.30 5.24 10.30
CA ASP A 332 -17.16 4.60 9.30
C ASP A 332 -17.14 3.06 9.42
N PHE A 333 -16.03 2.47 9.87
CA PHE A 333 -15.95 1.04 10.18
C PHE A 333 -16.89 0.65 11.32
N GLU A 334 -16.96 1.41 12.41
CA GLU A 334 -17.88 1.13 13.52
C GLU A 334 -19.34 1.20 13.08
N ARG A 335 -19.72 2.21 12.30
CA ARG A 335 -21.05 2.32 11.70
C ARG A 335 -21.38 1.14 10.79
N THR A 336 -20.42 0.73 9.96
CA THR A 336 -20.57 -0.43 9.06
C THR A 336 -20.76 -1.72 9.86
N LEU A 337 -19.97 -1.92 10.91
CA LEU A 337 -20.05 -3.10 11.77
C LEU A 337 -21.40 -3.19 12.49
N ALA A 338 -21.94 -2.06 12.94
CA ALA A 338 -23.27 -1.95 13.54
C ALA A 338 -24.41 -2.30 12.54
N SER A 339 -24.19 -2.07 11.25
CA SER A 339 -25.18 -2.41 10.21
C SER A 339 -25.31 -3.92 9.92
N TYR A 340 -24.44 -4.76 10.51
CA TYR A 340 -24.54 -6.22 10.49
C TYR A 340 -24.96 -6.74 11.87
N PRO A 341 -26.26 -6.62 12.24
CA PRO A 341 -26.75 -7.22 13.46
C PRO A 341 -26.58 -8.74 13.36
N VAL A 342 -26.08 -9.33 14.44
CA VAL A 342 -26.11 -10.77 14.65
C VAL A 342 -27.18 -10.97 15.71
N PRO A 343 -28.39 -11.41 15.32
CA PRO A 343 -29.44 -11.74 16.27
C PRO A 343 -28.90 -12.70 17.33
N GLU A 344 -29.20 -12.44 18.59
CA GLU A 344 -29.00 -13.44 19.63
C GLU A 344 -29.92 -14.61 19.30
N VAL A 345 -29.34 -15.76 18.99
CA VAL A 345 -30.11 -17.00 18.81
C VAL A 345 -30.62 -17.35 20.21
N PRO A 346 -31.94 -17.42 20.45
CA PRO A 346 -32.47 -17.81 21.74
C PRO A 346 -31.91 -19.19 22.12
N GLU A 347 -31.40 -19.34 23.34
CA GLU A 347 -30.88 -20.61 23.88
C GLU A 347 -31.88 -21.77 23.76
N THR A 348 -33.16 -21.49 23.52
CA THR A 348 -34.22 -22.49 23.37
C THR A 348 -34.17 -23.31 22.09
N ALA A 349 -33.26 -23.03 21.15
CA ALA A 349 -33.07 -23.83 19.94
C ALA A 349 -31.89 -24.84 20.03
N SER A 350 -31.24 -25.00 21.19
CA SER A 350 -30.21 -26.02 21.41
C SER A 350 -30.78 -27.37 21.90
N GLY A 351 -32.01 -27.69 21.51
CA GLY A 351 -32.63 -28.98 21.77
C GLY A 351 -32.37 -29.95 20.62
N THR A 352 -31.36 -30.80 20.79
CA THR A 352 -31.11 -32.05 20.02
C THR A 352 -30.15 -31.95 18.83
N ALA A 353 -28.84 -32.03 19.11
CA ALA A 353 -27.87 -32.75 18.26
C ALA A 353 -26.73 -33.31 19.14
N PRO A 354 -26.18 -34.53 18.87
CA PRO A 354 -25.27 -35.21 19.77
C PRO A 354 -23.86 -34.61 19.74
N GLY A 355 -23.19 -34.65 20.90
CA GLY A 355 -21.99 -33.89 21.22
C GLY A 355 -20.77 -34.08 20.31
N ILE A 356 -20.07 -32.98 20.10
CA ILE A 356 -18.68 -32.93 19.63
C ILE A 356 -17.79 -32.73 20.87
N PRO A 357 -16.65 -33.43 21.01
CA PRO A 357 -15.83 -33.36 22.23
C PRO A 357 -15.15 -31.99 22.39
N ALA A 358 -15.02 -31.57 23.64
CA ALA A 358 -14.32 -30.35 24.05
C ALA A 358 -12.87 -30.34 23.55
N GLN A 359 -12.42 -29.20 23.00
CA GLN A 359 -11.00 -28.92 22.82
C GLN A 359 -10.34 -28.58 24.16
N PRO A 360 -9.10 -29.03 24.42
CA PRO A 360 -8.40 -28.78 25.67
C PRO A 360 -7.66 -27.42 25.68
N GLY A 361 -7.78 -26.71 26.82
CA GLY A 361 -6.71 -25.94 27.45
C GLY A 361 -6.24 -24.64 26.79
N GLY A 362 -6.86 -23.51 27.17
CA GLY A 362 -6.16 -22.23 27.27
C GLY A 362 -5.50 -22.11 28.65
N PRO A 363 -4.33 -21.44 28.80
CA PRO A 363 -3.60 -21.40 30.06
C PRO A 363 -4.32 -20.53 31.09
N ASP A 364 -4.21 -21.01 32.31
CA ASP A 364 -4.90 -20.60 33.53
C ASP A 364 -4.74 -19.11 33.88
N GLY A 365 -5.80 -18.58 34.49
CA GLY A 365 -5.82 -17.25 35.05
C GLY A 365 -5.03 -17.11 36.35
N GLU A 366 -4.37 -15.97 36.50
CA GLU A 366 -3.98 -15.46 37.82
C GLU A 366 -5.07 -14.52 38.32
N SER A 367 -5.65 -14.94 39.44
CA SER A 367 -6.61 -14.25 40.27
C SER A 367 -5.93 -13.12 41.06
N LEU A 368 -6.53 -11.93 41.00
CA LEU A 368 -6.28 -10.83 41.93
C LEU A 368 -6.75 -11.22 43.34
N PRO A 369 -5.99 -10.98 44.42
CA PRO A 369 -6.50 -11.13 45.77
C PRO A 369 -7.16 -9.83 46.26
N SER A 370 -8.39 -10.00 46.76
CA SER A 370 -9.19 -9.00 47.44
C SER A 370 -8.55 -8.58 48.77
N ARG A 371 -8.61 -7.28 49.04
CA ARG A 371 -8.41 -6.67 50.35
C ARG A 371 -9.54 -7.07 51.29
N ASP A 372 -9.21 -7.55 52.48
CA ASP A 372 -9.89 -7.15 53.70
C ASP A 372 -8.95 -7.31 54.90
N GLY A 373 -9.00 -6.32 55.78
CA GLY A 373 -8.05 -6.15 56.88
C GLY A 373 -8.64 -6.44 58.26
N THR A 374 -7.74 -6.74 59.19
CA THR A 374 -7.75 -6.55 60.66
C THR A 374 -6.64 -7.46 61.21
N ALA A 375 -5.95 -7.24 62.31
CA ALA A 375 -5.55 -6.14 63.18
C ALA A 375 -4.62 -6.80 64.24
N VAL A 376 -3.77 -6.02 64.91
CA VAL A 376 -3.06 -6.38 66.17
C VAL A 376 -1.91 -7.39 65.98
N GLY A 377 -0.68 -7.26 66.48
CA GLY A 377 -0.01 -6.34 67.40
C GLY A 377 1.20 -7.09 67.98
N GLY A 378 2.27 -6.37 68.36
CA GLY A 378 3.20 -6.88 69.37
C GLY A 378 4.67 -7.02 68.97
N ARG A 379 5.42 -6.01 69.41
CA ARG A 379 6.86 -5.95 69.78
C ARG A 379 7.91 -5.91 68.69
#